data_AF-A0A3B1K3D5-F1
#
_entry.id   AF-A0A3B1K3D5-F1
#
_cell.length_a   1.000
_cell.length_b   1.000
_cell.length_c   1.000
_cell.angle_alpha   90.00
_cell.angle_beta   90.00
_cell.angle_gamma   90.00
#
_symmetry.space_group_name_H-M   'P 1'
#
loop_
_entity.id
_entity.type
_entity.pdbx_description
1 polymer ?
#
loop_
_entity_poly.entity_id
_entity_poly.type
_entity_poly.pdbx_seq_one_letter_code
_entity_poly.pdbx_strand_id
1 'polypeptide(L)'
;MAEESSAEEYPMEIDEFLTGFQSSVNNVQSVIQTLMSVSKSEHLKLDPLEQAKLDLMSAYTLNSLFWMYLVTQGINPKEHGIKQELERIRTYMNRVKEITDKKKAARLDKDAASRFVRNALWDAEESKAKGDAENPHKAKQRKLN
;
A
#
# COMPACT_ATOMS: atom_id res chain seq x y z
N MET A 1 58.35 14.25 8.47
CA MET A 1 57.47 14.31 9.65
C MET A 1 56.70 15.61 9.57
N ALA A 2 55.39 15.52 9.85
CA ALA A 2 54.44 16.60 10.08
C ALA A 2 54.12 17.52 8.89
N GLU A 3 53.06 17.18 8.17
CA GLU A 3 51.94 18.10 7.95
C GLU A 3 50.64 17.29 8.09
N GLU A 4 50.21 17.08 9.34
CA GLU A 4 48.80 16.81 9.59
C GLU A 4 48.08 18.12 9.30
N SER A 5 47.36 18.14 8.18
CA SER A 5 46.46 19.23 7.82
C SER A 5 45.52 19.47 9.00
N SER A 6 45.66 20.62 9.65
CA SER A 6 44.67 21.11 10.61
C SER A 6 43.35 21.23 9.86
N ALA A 7 42.50 20.19 9.97
CA ALA A 7 41.12 20.29 9.58
C ALA A 7 40.57 21.54 10.28
N GLU A 8 40.00 22.47 9.52
CA GLU A 8 39.35 23.65 10.09
C GLU A 8 38.29 23.16 11.07
N GLU A 9 38.64 23.19 12.36
CA GLU A 9 37.83 22.63 13.42
C GLU A 9 36.64 23.56 13.60
N TYR A 10 35.46 23.03 13.30
CA TYR A 10 34.22 23.76 13.45
C TYR A 10 33.94 24.07 14.94
N PRO A 11 33.06 25.03 15.27
CA PRO A 11 32.74 25.36 16.66
C PRO A 11 32.23 24.14 17.44
N MET A 12 32.71 23.93 18.67
CA MET A 12 32.34 22.75 19.48
C MET A 12 30.84 22.66 19.75
N GLU A 13 30.11 23.79 19.72
CA GLU A 13 28.67 23.84 19.92
C GLU A 13 27.89 23.06 18.84
N ILE A 14 28.49 22.82 17.68
CA ILE A 14 27.85 22.07 16.58
C ILE A 14 28.36 20.63 16.43
N ASP A 15 29.36 20.23 17.22
CA ASP A 15 29.98 18.91 17.13
C ASP A 15 28.98 17.76 17.30
N GLU A 16 28.15 17.83 18.34
CA GLU A 16 27.13 16.81 18.60
C GLU A 16 26.11 16.71 17.47
N PHE A 17 25.73 17.84 16.87
CA PHE A 17 24.80 17.86 15.73
C PHE A 17 25.43 17.26 14.47
N LEU A 18 26.70 17.56 14.20
CA LEU A 18 27.41 17.05 13.03
C LEU A 18 27.70 15.55 13.15
N THR A 19 28.17 15.10 14.31
CA THR A 19 28.42 13.67 14.59
C THR A 19 27.11 12.87 14.55
N GLY A 20 26.03 13.41 15.13
CA GLY A 20 24.69 12.81 15.06
C GLY A 20 24.14 12.74 13.63
N PHE A 21 24.33 13.81 12.84
CA PHE A 21 23.93 13.84 11.44
C PHE A 21 24.74 12.82 10.61
N GLN A 22 26.06 12.78 10.77
CA GLN A 22 26.93 11.82 10.07
C GLN A 22 26.55 10.38 10.38
N SER A 23 26.28 10.06 11.66
CA SER A 23 25.82 8.73 12.07
C SER A 23 24.49 8.37 11.41
N SER A 24 23.55 9.32 11.38
CA SER A 24 22.24 9.14 10.74
C SER A 24 22.37 8.90 9.22
N VAL A 25 23.23 9.66 8.54
CA VAL A 25 23.51 9.49 7.10
C VAL A 25 24.16 8.14 6.82
N ASN A 26 25.13 7.71 7.64
CA ASN A 26 25.78 6.40 7.51
C ASN A 26 24.76 5.26 7.66
N ASN A 27 23.82 5.37 8.59
CA ASN A 27 22.76 4.38 8.78
C ASN A 27 21.86 4.30 7.55
N VAL A 28 21.43 5.45 7.00
CA VAL A 28 20.62 5.50 5.77
C VAL A 28 21.37 4.91 4.58
N GLN A 29 22.67 5.22 4.44
CA GLN A 29 23.52 4.67 3.39
C GLN A 29 23.59 3.14 3.44
N SER A 30 23.77 2.56 4.63
CA SER A 30 23.80 1.11 4.82
C SER A 30 22.48 0.43 4.38
N VAL A 31 21.34 1.03 4.74
CA VAL A 31 20.02 0.51 4.34
C VAL A 31 19.81 0.60 2.82
N ILE A 32 20.19 1.72 2.20
CA ILE A 32 20.08 1.91 0.74
C ILE A 32 20.98 0.95 0.00
N GLN A 33 22.20 0.72 0.49
CA GLN A 33 23.14 -0.21 -0.12
C GLN A 33 22.63 -1.65 -0.07
N THR A 34 21.99 -2.02 1.05
CA THR A 34 21.28 -3.29 1.18
C THR A 34 20.15 -3.39 0.14
N LEU A 35 19.31 -2.35 0.02
CA LEU A 35 18.23 -2.32 -0.98
C LEU A 35 18.76 -2.43 -2.42
N MET A 36 19.88 -1.76 -2.74
CA MET A 36 20.51 -1.83 -4.06
C MET A 36 21.17 -3.17 -4.37
N SER A 37 21.55 -3.94 -3.34
CA SER A 37 22.11 -5.28 -3.51
C SER A 37 21.07 -6.31 -3.94
N VAL A 38 19.78 -6.02 -3.70
CA VAL A 38 18.66 -6.86 -4.16
C VAL A 38 18.56 -6.78 -5.68
N SER A 39 18.44 -7.94 -6.31
CA SER A 39 18.40 -8.03 -7.76
C SER A 39 17.04 -7.56 -8.32
N LYS A 40 17.03 -6.94 -9.50
CA LYS A 40 15.77 -6.60 -10.21
C LYS A 40 14.87 -7.82 -10.45
N SER A 41 15.44 -9.03 -10.53
CA SER A 41 14.70 -10.27 -10.70
C SER A 41 13.94 -10.69 -9.43
N GLU A 42 14.38 -10.28 -8.24
CA GLU A 42 13.63 -10.46 -6.99
C GLU A 42 12.49 -9.43 -6.87
N HIS A 43 12.67 -8.23 -7.41
CA HIS A 43 11.62 -7.20 -7.43
C HIS A 43 10.39 -7.64 -8.25
N LEU A 44 10.62 -8.39 -9.34
CA LEU A 44 9.54 -8.91 -10.21
C LEU A 44 8.76 -10.08 -9.59
N LYS A 45 9.22 -10.66 -8.47
CA LYS A 45 8.55 -11.76 -7.78
C LYS A 45 7.49 -11.28 -6.77
N LEU A 46 7.45 -9.98 -6.49
CA LEU A 46 6.53 -9.39 -5.52
C LEU A 46 5.10 -9.31 -6.08
N ASP A 47 4.11 -9.37 -5.19
CA ASP A 47 2.74 -9.02 -5.57
C ASP A 47 2.70 -7.56 -6.06
N PRO A 48 1.87 -7.19 -7.05
CA PRO A 48 1.81 -5.83 -7.56
C PRO A 48 1.60 -4.75 -6.49
N LEU A 49 0.90 -5.08 -5.40
CA LEU A 49 0.70 -4.14 -4.29
C LEU A 49 1.97 -3.95 -3.45
N GLU A 50 2.77 -5.00 -3.28
CA GLU A 50 4.05 -4.94 -2.57
C GLU A 50 5.10 -4.20 -3.40
N GLN A 51 5.12 -4.44 -4.71
CA GLN A 51 5.97 -3.69 -5.65
C GLN A 51 5.64 -2.20 -5.61
N ALA A 52 4.35 -1.82 -5.68
CA ALA A 52 3.94 -0.42 -5.59
C ALA A 52 4.36 0.25 -4.27
N LYS A 53 4.32 -0.48 -3.14
CA LYS A 53 4.82 0.03 -1.86
C LYS A 53 6.32 0.25 -1.87
N LEU A 54 7.09 -0.69 -2.41
CA LEU A 54 8.54 -0.59 -2.53
C LEU A 54 8.95 0.59 -3.40
N ASP A 55 8.30 0.76 -4.55
CA ASP A 55 8.58 1.86 -5.49
C ASP A 55 8.24 3.21 -4.87
N LEU A 56 7.10 3.33 -4.18
CA LEU A 56 6.73 4.56 -3.46
C LEU A 56 7.68 4.89 -2.31
N MET A 57 8.12 3.88 -1.55
CA MET A 57 9.12 4.07 -0.49
C MET A 57 10.47 4.52 -1.06
N SER A 58 10.89 3.96 -2.20
CA SER A 58 12.12 4.34 -2.89
C SER A 58 12.05 5.78 -3.39
N ALA A 59 10.93 6.16 -4.03
CA ALA A 59 10.70 7.52 -4.48
C ALA A 59 10.67 8.51 -3.30
N TYR A 60 9.98 8.16 -2.20
CA TYR A 60 9.94 8.99 -1.00
C TYR A 60 11.33 9.20 -0.39
N THR A 61 12.13 8.14 -0.32
CA THR A 61 13.49 8.17 0.24
C THR A 61 14.39 9.09 -0.58
N LEU A 62 14.37 8.95 -1.92
CA LEU A 62 15.16 9.80 -2.82
C LEU A 62 14.79 11.27 -2.68
N ASN A 63 13.49 11.58 -2.68
CA ASN A 63 13.02 12.96 -2.54
C ASN A 63 13.32 13.54 -1.15
N SER A 64 13.29 12.71 -0.10
CA SER A 64 13.66 13.12 1.27
C SER A 64 15.17 13.41 1.39
N LEU A 65 16.02 12.59 0.75
CA LEU A 65 17.46 12.86 0.67
C LEU A 65 17.76 14.15 -0.08
N PHE A 66 17.05 14.38 -1.19
CA PHE A 66 17.19 15.62 -1.94
C PHE A 66 16.70 16.84 -1.14
N TRP A 67 15.62 16.70 -0.37
CA TRP A 67 15.20 17.75 0.57
C TRP A 67 16.30 18.08 1.57
N MET A 68 16.91 17.06 2.20
CA MET A 68 18.02 17.27 3.13
C MET A 68 19.21 17.95 2.44
N TYR A 69 19.56 17.55 1.22
CA TYR A 69 20.59 18.21 0.43
C TYR A 69 20.30 19.70 0.20
N LEU A 70 19.06 20.07 -0.16
CA LEU A 70 18.70 21.49 -0.30
C LEU A 70 18.89 22.27 1.00
N VAL A 71 18.53 21.68 2.14
CA VAL A 71 18.77 22.29 3.46
C VAL A 71 20.26 22.52 3.71
N THR A 72 21.14 21.58 3.35
CA THR A 72 22.60 21.76 3.51
C THR A 72 23.17 22.82 2.58
N GLN A 73 22.53 23.09 1.44
CA GLN A 73 22.87 24.20 0.54
C GLN A 73 22.25 25.54 0.99
N GLY A 74 21.53 25.59 2.11
CA GLY A 74 20.85 26.80 2.58
C GLY A 74 19.61 27.18 1.76
N ILE A 75 19.13 26.28 0.89
CA ILE A 75 17.93 26.51 0.07
C ILE A 75 16.71 26.04 0.85
N ASN A 76 15.70 26.92 1.00
CA ASN A 76 14.44 26.57 1.64
C ASN A 76 13.66 25.56 0.77
N PRO A 77 13.53 24.29 1.17
CA PRO A 77 12.91 23.29 0.30
C PRO A 77 11.39 23.47 0.18
N LYS A 78 10.77 24.27 1.07
CA LYS A 78 9.33 24.59 1.00
C LYS A 78 8.99 25.49 -0.19
N GLU A 79 9.97 26.26 -0.67
CA GLU A 79 9.86 27.13 -1.85
C GLU A 79 10.35 26.42 -3.13
N HIS A 80 11.00 25.27 -2.97
CA HIS A 80 11.49 24.45 -4.07
C HIS A 80 10.39 23.49 -4.59
N GLY A 81 10.46 23.12 -5.88
CA GLY A 81 9.52 22.19 -6.52
C GLY A 81 9.44 20.80 -5.87
N ILE A 82 10.43 20.44 -5.04
CA ILE A 82 10.48 19.18 -4.28
C ILE A 82 9.25 18.99 -3.37
N LYS A 83 8.65 20.08 -2.88
CA LYS A 83 7.42 20.02 -2.11
C LYS A 83 6.29 19.37 -2.91
N GLN A 84 6.15 19.72 -4.19
CA GLN A 84 5.12 19.16 -5.06
C GLN A 84 5.35 17.67 -5.31
N GLU A 85 6.60 17.24 -5.45
CA GLU A 85 6.98 15.83 -5.59
C GLU A 85 6.61 15.01 -4.35
N LEU A 86 6.85 15.54 -3.15
CA LEU A 86 6.44 14.90 -1.90
C LEU A 86 4.92 14.81 -1.76
N GLU A 87 4.17 15.84 -2.16
CA GLU A 87 2.70 15.80 -2.18
C GLU A 87 2.17 14.76 -3.19
N ARG A 88 2.81 14.65 -4.35
CA ARG A 88 2.49 13.65 -5.35
C ARG A 88 2.70 12.24 -4.80
N ILE A 89 3.83 11.98 -4.15
CA ILE A 89 4.12 10.68 -3.51
C ILE A 89 3.10 10.38 -2.41
N ARG A 90 2.76 11.35 -1.56
CA ARG A 90 1.74 11.20 -0.51
C ARG A 90 0.39 10.80 -1.09
N THR A 91 -0.02 11.41 -2.21
CA THR A 91 -1.25 11.08 -2.91
C THR A 91 -1.28 9.61 -3.33
N TYR A 92 -0.19 9.10 -3.89
CA TYR A 92 -0.10 7.69 -4.28
C TYR A 92 0.01 6.73 -3.09
N MET A 93 0.68 7.11 -2.01
CA MET A 93 0.69 6.32 -0.78
C MET A 93 -0.72 6.18 -0.19
N ASN A 94 -1.50 7.25 -0.18
CA ASN A 94 -2.91 7.21 0.23
C ASN A 94 -3.72 6.29 -0.69
N ARG A 95 -3.47 6.31 -2.01
CA ARG A 95 -4.13 5.41 -2.95
C ARG A 95 -3.82 3.94 -2.68
N VAL A 96 -2.56 3.61 -2.42
CA VAL A 96 -2.15 2.25 -2.04
C VAL A 96 -2.81 1.81 -0.73
N LYS A 97 -2.93 2.72 0.25
CA LYS A 97 -3.64 2.49 1.50
C LYS A 97 -5.12 2.18 1.26
N GLU A 98 -5.83 3.01 0.48
CA GLU A 98 -7.23 2.78 0.11
C GLU A 98 -7.46 1.41 -0.56
N ILE A 99 -6.58 1.02 -1.49
CA ILE A 99 -6.67 -0.28 -2.17
C ILE A 99 -6.47 -1.42 -1.18
N THR A 100 -5.49 -1.27 -0.27
CA THR A 100 -5.21 -2.25 0.78
C THR A 100 -6.41 -2.40 1.72
N ASP A 101 -7.03 -1.30 2.12
CA ASP A 101 -8.17 -1.30 3.04
C ASP A 101 -9.43 -1.86 2.37
N LYS A 102 -9.67 -1.54 1.10
CA LYS A 102 -10.74 -2.16 0.29
C LYS A 102 -10.60 -3.68 0.17
N LYS A 103 -9.36 -4.20 0.14
CA LYS A 103 -9.11 -5.66 0.13
C LYS A 103 -9.51 -6.31 1.46
N LYS A 104 -9.46 -5.57 2.58
CA LYS A 104 -9.84 -6.03 3.93
C LYS A 104 -11.30 -5.79 4.28
N ALA A 105 -12.00 -4.92 3.55
CA ALA A 105 -13.39 -4.58 3.83
C ALA A 105 -14.32 -5.80 3.68
N ALA A 106 -15.31 -5.90 4.58
CA ALA A 106 -16.34 -6.92 4.51
C ALA A 106 -17.08 -6.82 3.16
N ARG A 107 -17.20 -7.96 2.46
CA ARG A 107 -17.92 -8.03 1.19
C ARG A 107 -19.33 -8.53 1.45
N LEU A 108 -20.31 -7.92 0.81
CA LEU A 108 -21.68 -8.45 0.80
C LEU A 108 -21.68 -9.80 0.10
N ASP A 109 -22.20 -10.83 0.77
CA ASP A 109 -22.54 -12.09 0.13
C ASP A 109 -23.77 -11.87 -0.77
N LYS A 110 -23.50 -11.72 -2.07
CA LYS A 110 -24.54 -11.47 -3.08
C LYS A 110 -25.53 -12.62 -3.18
N ASP A 111 -25.09 -13.85 -2.91
CA ASP A 111 -25.96 -15.03 -2.96
C ASP A 111 -26.88 -15.05 -1.75
N ALA A 112 -26.36 -14.75 -0.56
CA ALA A 112 -27.19 -14.59 0.64
C ALA A 112 -28.20 -13.45 0.48
N ALA A 113 -27.76 -12.28 -0.02
CA ALA A 113 -28.66 -11.15 -0.31
C ALA A 113 -29.75 -11.52 -1.32
N SER A 114 -29.41 -12.25 -2.38
CA SER A 114 -30.37 -12.75 -3.36
C SER A 114 -31.39 -13.74 -2.76
N ARG A 115 -30.95 -14.60 -1.83
CA ARG A 115 -31.85 -15.49 -1.08
C ARG A 115 -32.82 -14.70 -0.20
N PHE A 116 -32.33 -13.68 0.52
CA PHE A 116 -33.20 -12.83 1.34
C PHE A 116 -34.24 -12.09 0.51
N VAL A 117 -33.84 -11.50 -0.62
CA VAL A 117 -34.76 -10.80 -1.52
C VAL A 117 -35.80 -11.75 -2.11
N ARG A 118 -35.38 -12.92 -2.59
CA ARG A 118 -36.31 -13.93 -3.15
C ARG A 118 -37.30 -14.47 -2.12
N ASN A 119 -36.86 -14.68 -0.88
CA ASN A 119 -37.76 -15.10 0.19
C ASN A 119 -38.71 -13.97 0.62
N ALA A 120 -38.26 -12.71 0.63
CA ALA A 120 -39.09 -11.57 0.98
C ALA A 120 -40.15 -11.23 -0.09
N LEU A 121 -39.86 -11.52 -1.36
CA LEU A 121 -40.78 -11.37 -2.50
C LEU A 121 -41.60 -12.65 -2.76
N TRP A 122 -41.49 -13.66 -1.90
CA TRP A 122 -42.23 -14.90 -2.06
C TRP A 122 -43.69 -14.70 -1.65
N ASP A 123 -44.58 -14.56 -2.62
CA ASP A 123 -46.03 -14.58 -2.40
C ASP A 123 -46.56 -16.01 -2.49
N ALA A 124 -47.15 -16.50 -1.40
CA ALA A 124 -47.66 -17.87 -1.30
C ALA A 124 -48.83 -18.15 -2.26
N GLU A 125 -49.55 -17.12 -2.70
CA GLU A 125 -50.64 -17.26 -3.68
C GLU A 125 -50.13 -17.46 -5.12
N GLU A 126 -49.07 -16.76 -5.53
CA GLU A 126 -48.46 -16.93 -6.87
C GLU A 126 -47.74 -18.28 -7.01
N SER A 127 -47.13 -18.78 -5.92
CA SER A 127 -46.45 -20.07 -5.90
C SER A 127 -47.42 -21.25 -6.07
N LYS A 128 -48.63 -21.18 -5.51
CA LYS A 128 -49.65 -22.22 -5.68
C LYS A 128 -50.21 -22.25 -7.11
N ALA A 129 -50.39 -21.07 -7.71
CA ALA A 129 -50.84 -20.96 -9.11
C ALA A 129 -49.83 -21.54 -10.13
N LYS A 130 -48.52 -21.50 -9.83
CA LYS A 130 -47.46 -22.10 -10.68
C LYS A 130 -47.22 -23.59 -10.39
N GLY A 131 -47.46 -24.06 -9.16
CA GLY A 131 -47.29 -25.47 -8.78
C GLY A 131 -48.34 -26.41 -9.39
N ASP A 132 -49.54 -25.91 -9.67
CA ASP A 132 -50.62 -26.71 -10.28
C ASP A 132 -50.48 -26.85 -11.81
N ALA A 133 -49.58 -26.10 -12.45
CA ALA A 133 -49.38 -26.15 -13.91
C ALA A 133 -48.30 -27.13 -14.38
N GLU A 134 -47.49 -27.72 -13.49
CA GLU A 134 -46.25 -28.43 -13.90
C GLU A 134 -46.09 -29.88 -13.40
N ASN A 135 -47.15 -30.61 -13.01
CA ASN A 135 -47.00 -32.07 -12.81
C ASN A 135 -48.30 -32.91 -12.89
N PRO A 136 -48.66 -33.52 -14.04
CA PRO A 136 -49.74 -34.50 -14.10
C PRO A 136 -49.30 -35.96 -13.92
N HIS A 137 -48.02 -36.27 -13.67
CA HIS A 137 -47.54 -37.66 -13.70
C HIS A 137 -46.74 -38.08 -12.45
N LYS A 138 -47.44 -38.37 -11.35
CA LYS A 138 -46.98 -39.37 -10.34
C LYS A 138 -48.11 -39.83 -9.42
N ALA A 139 -49.17 -40.39 -10.00
CA ALA A 139 -50.16 -41.18 -9.27
C ALA A 139 -50.33 -42.55 -9.94
N LYS A 140 -49.49 -43.52 -9.59
CA LYS A 140 -49.79 -44.97 -9.58
C LYS A 140 -48.55 -45.78 -9.22
N GLN A 141 -48.47 -46.23 -7.96
CA GLN A 141 -48.37 -47.64 -7.59
C GLN A 141 -48.16 -47.76 -6.09
N ARG A 142 -49.29 -47.80 -5.36
CA ARG A 142 -49.42 -48.45 -4.06
C ARG A 142 -50.28 -49.70 -4.31
N LYS A 143 -49.67 -50.89 -4.36
CA LYS A 143 -50.27 -52.22 -4.12
C LYS A 143 -49.11 -53.13 -3.67
N LEU A 144 -49.05 -53.51 -2.39
CA LEU A 144 -49.52 -54.80 -1.86
C LEU A 144 -49.05 -55.99 -2.72
N ASN A 145 -47.89 -56.59 -2.41
CA ASN A 145 -47.71 -57.75 -1.53
C ASN A 145 -46.22 -57.97 -1.28
#